data_AF-A0A4T0VHQ5-F1
#
_entry.id   AF-A0A4T0VHQ5-F1
#
_cell.length_a   1.000
_cell.length_b   1.000
_cell.length_c   1.000
_cell.angle_alpha   90.00
_cell.angle_beta   90.00
_cell.angle_gamma   90.00
#
_symmetry.space_group_name_H-M   'P 1'
#
loop_
_entity.id
_entity.type
_entity.pdbx_description
1 polymer ?
#
loop_
_entity_poly.entity_id
_entity_poly.type
_entity_poly.pdbx_seq_one_letter_code
_entity_poly.pdbx_strand_id
1 'polypeptide(L)'
;MSCSIEDILEHYEFDPSIIQRISTRKFKPALSIEPPDPAWPAQFEEIRTRINDALGPVALAVTHVGSTSVPNLPAKAVIDVDVTVSDPSDEDAYAPALEKAGFQFLVREPEWHEHRFFAMHEPYNCNLHVFKKGTAELVRHVIMKEWLIAHDDDRELYARTKMEAAQVSNSLGETVMDYNLRKEKVIREILERAFKAKGYLK
;
A
#
# COMPACT_ATOMS: atom_id res chain seq x y z
N MET A 1 8.61 -15.90 -11.53
CA MET A 1 9.71 -16.29 -10.64
C MET A 1 9.54 -15.49 -9.34
N SER A 2 9.96 -16.00 -8.19
CA SER A 2 10.01 -15.22 -6.94
C SER A 2 11.18 -14.22 -6.97
N CYS A 3 11.04 -13.05 -6.36
CA CYS A 3 12.17 -12.12 -6.13
C CYS A 3 13.27 -12.75 -5.29
N SER A 4 14.49 -12.22 -5.40
CA SER A 4 15.61 -12.59 -4.54
C SER A 4 15.50 -11.95 -3.15
N ILE A 5 16.29 -12.43 -2.18
CA ILE A 5 16.37 -11.79 -0.85
C ILE A 5 17.03 -10.43 -0.98
N GLU A 6 18.04 -10.31 -1.83
CA GLU A 6 18.72 -9.05 -2.15
C GLU A 6 17.71 -8.01 -2.63
N ASP A 7 16.81 -8.38 -3.55
CA ASP A 7 15.75 -7.49 -4.05
C ASP A 7 14.76 -7.08 -2.95
N ILE A 8 14.53 -7.91 -1.92
CA ILE A 8 13.65 -7.63 -0.76
C ILE A 8 14.34 -6.69 0.24
N LEU A 9 15.66 -6.78 0.35
CA LEU A 9 16.45 -5.96 1.26
C LEU A 9 16.84 -4.61 0.65
N GLU A 10 16.82 -4.50 -0.68
CA GLU A 10 17.14 -3.26 -1.38
C GLU A 10 16.28 -2.09 -0.87
N HIS A 11 16.91 -0.92 -0.79
CA HIS A 11 16.27 0.30 -0.38
C HIS A 11 16.07 1.21 -1.58
N TYR A 12 14.82 1.56 -1.82
CA TYR A 12 14.46 2.61 -2.75
C TYR A 12 14.33 3.91 -1.97
N GLU A 13 15.02 4.95 -2.44
CA GLU A 13 14.78 6.32 -1.99
C GLU A 13 13.65 6.90 -2.83
N PHE A 14 12.68 7.52 -2.15
CA PHE A 14 11.57 8.14 -2.84
C PHE A 14 12.06 9.38 -3.60
N ASP A 15 12.01 9.32 -4.93
CA ASP A 15 12.25 10.47 -5.80
C ASP A 15 10.94 10.88 -6.49
N PRO A 16 10.35 12.04 -6.16
CA PRO A 16 9.13 12.50 -6.81
C PRO A 16 9.35 12.93 -8.28
N SER A 17 10.60 13.13 -8.72
CA SER A 17 10.92 13.65 -10.06
C SER A 17 10.74 12.61 -11.18
N ILE A 18 10.84 11.32 -10.84
CA ILE A 18 10.69 10.19 -11.76
C ILE A 18 9.24 9.68 -11.87
N ILE A 19 8.32 10.24 -11.07
CA ILE A 19 6.90 9.87 -11.06
C ILE A 19 6.18 10.49 -12.27
N GLN A 20 5.55 9.64 -13.07
CA GLN A 20 4.70 10.09 -14.17
C GLN A 20 3.26 10.22 -13.70
N ARG A 21 2.74 11.44 -13.67
CA ARG A 21 1.38 11.70 -13.19
C ARG A 21 0.37 11.67 -14.33
N ILE A 22 -0.60 10.77 -14.22
CA ILE A 22 -1.69 10.55 -15.18
C ILE A 22 -2.88 11.45 -14.86
N SER A 23 -3.24 11.52 -13.59
CA SER A 23 -4.32 12.40 -13.13
C SER A 23 -4.13 12.81 -11.67
N THR A 24 -5.01 13.69 -11.17
CA THR A 24 -5.03 14.10 -9.77
C THR A 24 -6.26 13.52 -9.08
N ARG A 25 -6.09 13.11 -7.81
CA ARG A 25 -7.21 12.59 -7.01
C ARG A 25 -8.35 13.59 -6.99
N LYS A 26 -9.54 13.12 -7.39
CA LYS A 26 -10.78 13.90 -7.30
C LYS A 26 -11.21 14.14 -5.86
N PHE A 27 -10.97 13.15 -4.99
CA PHE A 27 -11.26 13.23 -3.57
C PHE A 27 -9.99 13.01 -2.75
N LYS A 28 -9.75 13.90 -1.77
CA LYS A 28 -8.63 13.81 -0.83
C LYS A 28 -9.21 13.52 0.56
N PRO A 29 -9.10 12.29 1.08
CA PRO A 29 -9.53 12.01 2.44
C PRO A 29 -8.69 12.84 3.42
N ALA A 30 -9.33 13.28 4.50
CA ALA A 30 -8.63 13.94 5.60
C ALA A 30 -7.52 13.02 6.13
N LEU A 31 -6.41 13.62 6.58
CA LEU A 31 -5.36 12.90 7.29
C LEU A 31 -5.81 12.65 8.73
N SER A 32 -6.73 11.70 8.90
CA SER A 32 -7.24 11.26 10.20
C SER A 32 -6.80 9.82 10.46
N ILE A 33 -6.37 9.54 11.69
CA ILE A 33 -6.10 8.18 12.17
C ILE A 33 -7.28 7.77 13.02
N GLU A 34 -8.06 6.83 12.50
CA GLU A 34 -9.24 6.30 13.15
C GLU A 34 -8.88 5.09 14.04
N PRO A 35 -9.70 4.79 15.06
CA PRO A 35 -9.63 3.53 15.78
C PRO A 35 -9.73 2.32 14.83
N PRO A 36 -9.23 1.13 15.22
CA PRO A 36 -9.37 -0.08 14.41
C PRO A 36 -10.85 -0.38 14.15
N ASP A 37 -11.20 -0.60 12.89
CA ASP A 37 -12.58 -0.92 12.48
C ASP A 37 -12.67 -2.40 12.06
N PRO A 38 -13.50 -3.22 12.74
CA PRO A 38 -13.69 -4.62 12.37
C PRO A 38 -14.37 -4.81 11.00
N ALA A 39 -14.91 -3.75 10.39
CA ALA A 39 -15.49 -3.80 9.04
C ALA A 39 -14.44 -3.77 7.92
N TRP A 40 -13.21 -3.31 8.16
CA TRP A 40 -12.20 -3.19 7.09
C TRP A 40 -11.92 -4.49 6.31
N PRO A 41 -11.85 -5.69 6.93
CA PRO A 41 -11.72 -6.94 6.18
C PRO A 41 -12.89 -7.18 5.23
N ALA A 42 -14.13 -6.90 5.64
CA ALA A 42 -15.30 -7.04 4.78
C ALA A 42 -15.28 -6.03 3.62
N GLN A 43 -14.91 -4.78 3.90
CA GLN A 43 -14.72 -3.74 2.87
C GLN A 43 -13.67 -4.15 1.84
N PHE A 44 -12.57 -4.77 2.29
CA PHE A 44 -11.57 -5.33 1.40
C PHE A 44 -12.13 -6.46 0.52
N GLU A 45 -12.92 -7.39 1.06
CA GLU A 45 -13.48 -8.49 0.25
C GLU A 45 -14.45 -7.95 -0.84
N GLU A 46 -15.20 -6.88 -0.56
CA GLU A 46 -15.99 -6.18 -1.59
C GLU A 46 -15.10 -5.56 -2.67
N ILE A 47 -14.02 -4.89 -2.28
CA ILE A 47 -13.03 -4.31 -3.22
C ILE A 47 -12.37 -5.42 -4.06
N ARG A 48 -11.97 -6.52 -3.43
CA ARG A 48 -11.38 -7.68 -4.11
C ARG A 48 -12.34 -8.26 -5.13
N THR A 49 -13.61 -8.45 -4.76
CA THR A 49 -14.65 -8.95 -5.67
C THR A 49 -14.77 -8.02 -6.88
N ARG A 50 -14.84 -6.71 -6.64
CA ARG A 50 -14.91 -5.69 -7.70
C ARG A 50 -13.72 -5.73 -8.65
N ILE A 51 -12.50 -5.91 -8.13
CA ILE A 51 -11.28 -6.03 -8.94
C ILE A 51 -11.32 -7.32 -9.77
N ASN A 52 -11.68 -8.45 -9.14
CA ASN A 52 -11.75 -9.75 -9.81
C ASN A 52 -12.82 -9.77 -10.91
N ASP A 53 -13.99 -9.16 -10.68
CA ASP A 53 -15.05 -9.06 -11.69
C ASP A 53 -14.62 -8.18 -12.88
N ALA A 54 -13.82 -7.14 -12.63
CA ALA A 54 -13.33 -6.25 -13.67
C ALA A 54 -12.20 -6.87 -14.50
N LEU A 55 -11.27 -7.57 -13.85
CA LEU A 55 -10.02 -8.04 -14.46
C LEU A 55 -10.03 -9.52 -14.86
N GLY A 56 -10.88 -10.33 -14.22
CA GLY A 56 -10.91 -11.78 -14.40
C GLY A 56 -9.49 -12.38 -14.31
N PRO A 57 -9.03 -13.13 -15.33
CA PRO A 57 -7.72 -13.78 -15.30
C PRO A 57 -6.52 -12.84 -15.40
N VAL A 58 -6.72 -11.54 -15.71
CA VAL A 58 -5.63 -10.56 -15.73
C VAL A 58 -5.11 -10.27 -14.32
N ALA A 59 -5.98 -10.31 -13.31
CA ALA A 59 -5.60 -10.23 -11.91
C ALA A 59 -5.07 -11.60 -11.43
N LEU A 60 -3.76 -11.73 -11.36
CA LEU A 60 -3.10 -12.96 -10.89
C LEU A 60 -3.21 -13.15 -9.38
N ALA A 61 -3.28 -12.05 -8.62
CA ALA A 61 -3.52 -12.04 -7.18
C ALA A 61 -4.05 -10.67 -6.73
N VAL A 62 -4.87 -10.66 -5.68
CA VAL A 62 -5.41 -9.46 -5.03
C VAL A 62 -5.29 -9.60 -3.51
N THR A 63 -4.43 -8.78 -2.90
CA THR A 63 -3.99 -8.95 -1.50
C THR A 63 -4.30 -7.72 -0.66
N HIS A 64 -4.89 -7.91 0.51
CA HIS A 64 -5.10 -6.83 1.49
C HIS A 64 -3.80 -6.55 2.22
N VAL A 65 -3.31 -5.33 2.07
CA VAL A 65 -2.05 -4.87 2.67
C VAL A 65 -2.27 -3.57 3.44
N GLY A 66 -1.19 -2.95 3.92
CA GLY A 66 -1.28 -1.72 4.69
C GLY A 66 -1.91 -1.90 6.07
N SER A 67 -2.17 -0.78 6.76
CA SER A 67 -2.57 -0.81 8.17
C SER A 67 -3.95 -1.40 8.41
N THR A 68 -4.90 -1.20 7.47
CA THR A 68 -6.28 -1.71 7.61
C THR A 68 -6.38 -3.23 7.50
N SER A 69 -5.30 -3.89 7.07
CA SER A 69 -5.19 -5.35 7.02
C SER A 69 -4.69 -5.98 8.32
N VAL A 70 -4.29 -5.16 9.30
CA VAL A 70 -3.77 -5.60 10.61
C VAL A 70 -4.86 -5.37 11.66
N PRO A 71 -5.37 -6.44 12.32
CA PRO A 71 -6.34 -6.30 13.40
C PRO A 71 -5.82 -5.42 14.54
N ASN A 72 -6.71 -4.65 15.16
CA ASN A 72 -6.42 -3.79 16.31
C ASN A 72 -5.39 -2.67 16.05
N LEU A 73 -5.06 -2.34 14.80
CA LEU A 73 -4.14 -1.25 14.45
C LEU A 73 -4.91 0.00 13.99
N PRO A 74 -4.84 1.14 14.71
CA PRO A 74 -5.42 2.40 14.26
C PRO A 74 -4.85 2.82 12.90
N ALA A 75 -5.68 3.34 12.01
CA ALA A 75 -5.26 3.61 10.63
C ALA A 75 -6.05 4.76 10.01
N LYS A 76 -5.53 5.30 8.90
CA LYS A 76 -6.39 6.03 7.97
C LYS A 76 -7.42 5.04 7.44
N ALA A 77 -8.69 5.45 7.36
CA ALA A 77 -9.77 4.65 6.78
C ALA A 77 -9.64 4.58 5.24
N VAL A 78 -8.56 3.94 4.78
CA VAL A 78 -8.21 3.69 3.38
C VAL A 78 -7.73 2.24 3.28
N ILE A 79 -8.38 1.45 2.42
CA ILE A 79 -8.00 0.07 2.15
C ILE A 79 -6.83 0.07 1.16
N ASP A 80 -5.68 -0.45 1.56
CA ASP A 80 -4.53 -0.62 0.66
C ASP A 80 -4.56 -2.02 0.05
N VAL A 81 -4.48 -2.11 -1.27
CA VAL A 81 -4.60 -3.35 -2.03
C VAL A 81 -3.45 -3.48 -3.01
N ASP A 82 -2.80 -4.63 -3.00
CA ASP A 82 -1.88 -5.04 -4.06
C ASP A 82 -2.62 -5.90 -5.09
N VAL A 83 -2.50 -5.54 -6.36
CA VAL A 83 -2.94 -6.32 -7.51
C VAL A 83 -1.71 -6.77 -8.29
N THR A 84 -1.58 -8.08 -8.47
CA THR A 84 -0.50 -8.67 -9.26
C THR A 84 -0.98 -8.93 -10.69
N VAL A 85 -0.25 -8.45 -11.68
CA VAL A 85 -0.47 -8.72 -13.11
C VAL A 85 0.79 -9.33 -13.75
N SER A 86 0.67 -9.82 -14.98
CA SER A 86 1.80 -10.35 -15.74
C SER A 86 2.80 -9.26 -16.16
N ASP A 87 2.28 -8.13 -16.64
CA ASP A 87 3.04 -6.98 -17.08
C ASP A 87 2.29 -5.67 -16.71
N PRO A 88 2.76 -4.93 -15.69
CA PRO A 88 2.18 -3.64 -15.32
C PRO A 88 2.38 -2.52 -16.36
N SER A 89 3.26 -2.72 -17.35
CA SER A 89 3.43 -1.73 -18.42
C SER A 89 2.38 -1.91 -19.53
N ASP A 90 1.73 -3.08 -19.61
CA ASP A 90 0.62 -3.36 -20.52
C ASP A 90 -0.71 -2.84 -19.94
N GLU A 91 -0.81 -1.52 -19.81
CA GLU A 91 -1.94 -0.85 -19.17
C GLU A 91 -3.26 -1.04 -19.91
N ASP A 92 -3.21 -1.20 -21.24
CA ASP A 92 -4.40 -1.44 -22.06
C ASP A 92 -5.12 -2.73 -21.66
N ALA A 93 -4.41 -3.70 -21.09
CA ALA A 93 -4.98 -4.97 -20.64
C ALA A 93 -5.82 -4.86 -19.34
N TYR A 94 -5.65 -3.81 -18.53
CA TYR A 94 -6.32 -3.74 -17.22
C TYR A 94 -6.79 -2.35 -16.79
N ALA A 95 -6.11 -1.27 -17.18
CA ALA A 95 -6.42 0.08 -16.71
C ALA A 95 -7.83 0.53 -17.12
N PRO A 96 -8.30 0.35 -18.38
CA PRO A 96 -9.67 0.72 -18.75
C PRO A 96 -10.75 -0.04 -17.96
N ALA A 97 -10.50 -1.31 -17.63
CA ALA A 97 -11.41 -2.12 -16.84
C ALA A 97 -11.46 -1.67 -15.37
N LEU A 98 -10.31 -1.35 -14.77
CA LEU A 98 -10.23 -0.74 -13.44
C LEU A 98 -10.92 0.63 -13.38
N GLU A 99 -10.71 1.48 -14.39
CA GLU A 99 -11.36 2.79 -14.47
C GLU A 99 -12.88 2.67 -14.58
N LYS A 100 -13.38 1.74 -15.41
CA LYS A 100 -14.81 1.43 -15.50
C LYS A 100 -15.37 0.89 -14.18
N ALA A 101 -14.56 0.17 -13.41
CA ALA A 101 -14.91 -0.31 -12.08
C ALA A 101 -14.82 0.79 -11.00
N GLY A 102 -14.34 2.00 -11.32
CA GLY A 102 -14.30 3.14 -10.40
C GLY A 102 -12.93 3.45 -9.79
N PHE A 103 -11.89 2.73 -10.20
CA PHE A 103 -10.51 3.00 -9.77
C PHE A 103 -9.85 4.02 -10.72
N GLN A 104 -9.62 5.23 -10.24
CA GLN A 104 -8.98 6.29 -10.99
C GLN A 104 -7.47 6.03 -11.12
N PHE A 105 -6.93 6.04 -12.35
CA PHE A 105 -5.50 5.91 -12.59
C PHE A 105 -4.75 7.22 -12.29
N LEU A 106 -3.81 7.20 -11.34
CA LEU A 106 -3.16 8.40 -10.83
C LEU A 106 -1.72 8.55 -11.28
N VAL A 107 -0.88 7.54 -11.09
CA VAL A 107 0.57 7.64 -11.36
C VAL A 107 1.15 6.35 -11.92
N ARG A 108 2.22 6.51 -12.73
CA ARG A 108 3.17 5.46 -13.09
C ARG A 108 4.51 5.76 -12.43
N GLU A 109 5.17 4.72 -11.96
CA GLU A 109 6.51 4.78 -11.39
C GLU A 109 7.36 3.68 -12.08
N PRO A 110 7.77 3.87 -13.35
CA PRO A 110 8.47 2.84 -14.13
C PRO A 110 9.74 2.33 -13.44
N GLU A 111 10.50 3.25 -12.88
CA GLU A 111 11.76 2.97 -12.17
C GLU A 111 11.56 2.25 -10.84
N TRP A 112 10.36 2.32 -10.26
CA TRP A 112 9.99 1.57 -9.05
C TRP A 112 9.11 0.38 -9.44
N HIS A 113 9.76 -0.64 -10.02
CA HIS A 113 9.15 -1.93 -10.36
C HIS A 113 7.96 -1.88 -11.33
N GLU A 114 7.94 -0.91 -12.25
CA GLU A 114 6.79 -0.64 -13.12
C GLU A 114 5.48 -0.41 -12.34
N HIS A 115 5.55 0.10 -11.11
CA HIS A 115 4.37 0.30 -10.28
C HIS A 115 3.35 1.24 -10.93
N ARG A 116 2.07 0.85 -10.92
CA ARG A 116 0.95 1.71 -11.28
C ARG A 116 0.02 1.90 -10.10
N PHE A 117 -0.38 3.14 -9.87
CA PHE A 117 -1.20 3.49 -8.72
C PHE A 117 -2.58 3.98 -9.13
N PHE A 118 -3.59 3.39 -8.51
CA PHE A 118 -4.98 3.76 -8.68
C PHE A 118 -5.60 4.13 -7.34
N ALA A 119 -6.70 4.89 -7.38
CA ALA A 119 -7.48 5.20 -6.20
C ALA A 119 -8.98 5.11 -6.44
N MET A 120 -9.71 4.68 -5.43
CA MET A 120 -11.17 4.72 -5.39
C MET A 120 -11.62 5.49 -4.16
N HIS A 121 -12.77 6.16 -4.24
CA HIS A 121 -13.39 6.86 -3.11
C HIS A 121 -14.74 6.23 -2.70
N GLU A 122 -15.44 5.59 -3.63
CA GLU A 122 -16.76 5.00 -3.38
C GLU A 122 -16.80 3.50 -3.72
N PRO A 123 -17.38 2.64 -2.85
CA PRO A 123 -18.03 2.99 -1.59
C PRO A 123 -17.05 3.28 -0.43
N TYR A 124 -15.77 2.92 -0.60
CA TYR A 124 -14.71 3.11 0.38
C TYR A 124 -13.49 3.76 -0.25
N ASN A 125 -12.67 4.44 0.56
CA ASN A 125 -11.37 4.88 0.09
C ASN A 125 -10.47 3.66 -0.12
N CYS A 126 -9.89 3.53 -1.31
CA CYS A 126 -8.95 2.48 -1.64
C CYS A 126 -7.71 3.08 -2.32
N ASN A 127 -6.56 2.56 -1.94
CA ASN A 127 -5.30 2.68 -2.67
C ASN A 127 -5.04 1.34 -3.34
N LEU A 128 -4.89 1.33 -4.65
CA LEU A 128 -4.65 0.11 -5.40
C LEU A 128 -3.30 0.22 -6.09
N HIS A 129 -2.40 -0.69 -5.74
CA HIS A 129 -1.04 -0.79 -6.24
C HIS A 129 -0.97 -1.96 -7.22
N VAL A 130 -0.57 -1.71 -8.46
CA VAL A 130 -0.39 -2.75 -9.47
C VAL A 130 1.09 -3.03 -9.63
N PHE A 131 1.46 -4.31 -9.45
CA PHE A 131 2.84 -4.79 -9.58
C PHE A 131 2.92 -6.05 -10.43
N LYS A 132 4.13 -6.33 -10.91
CA LYS A 132 4.45 -7.56 -11.62
C LYS A 132 4.54 -8.73 -10.63
N LYS A 133 4.18 -9.93 -11.09
CA LYS A 133 4.44 -11.16 -10.32
C LYS A 133 5.93 -11.29 -9.99
N GLY A 134 6.21 -11.41 -8.70
CA GLY A 134 7.57 -11.54 -8.18
C GLY A 134 8.26 -10.22 -7.86
N THR A 135 7.55 -9.09 -7.85
CA THR A 135 8.08 -7.82 -7.33
C THR A 135 8.30 -7.91 -5.82
N ALA A 136 9.43 -7.39 -5.34
CA ALA A 136 9.82 -7.42 -3.93
C ALA A 136 8.86 -6.66 -3.00
N GLU A 137 8.27 -5.55 -3.44
CA GLU A 137 7.28 -4.78 -2.67
C GLU A 137 6.07 -5.62 -2.24
N LEU A 138 5.56 -6.51 -3.12
CA LEU A 138 4.49 -7.44 -2.77
C LEU A 138 4.86 -8.29 -1.55
N VAL A 139 6.13 -8.71 -1.46
CA VAL A 139 6.64 -9.50 -0.34
C VAL A 139 6.86 -8.64 0.89
N ARG A 140 7.40 -7.42 0.75
CA ARG A 140 7.60 -6.48 1.87
C ARG A 140 6.28 -6.11 2.53
N HIS A 141 5.24 -5.82 1.75
CA HIS A 141 3.91 -5.51 2.25
C HIS A 141 3.34 -6.65 3.09
N VAL A 142 3.46 -7.90 2.62
CA VAL A 142 3.01 -9.08 3.36
C VAL A 142 3.84 -9.29 4.62
N ILE A 143 5.17 -9.16 4.55
CA ILE A 143 6.05 -9.29 5.72
C ILE A 143 5.69 -8.27 6.80
N MET A 144 5.50 -7.00 6.42
CA MET A 144 5.11 -5.95 7.37
C MET A 144 3.77 -6.28 8.04
N LYS A 145 2.77 -6.67 7.25
CA LYS A 145 1.45 -7.06 7.77
C LYS A 145 1.56 -8.20 8.78
N GLU A 146 2.18 -9.31 8.40
CA GLU A 146 2.32 -10.49 9.26
C GLU A 146 3.12 -10.17 10.52
N TRP A 147 4.17 -9.36 10.40
CA TRP A 147 4.98 -8.93 11.53
C TRP A 147 4.16 -8.17 12.56
N LEU A 148 3.39 -7.17 12.12
CA LEU A 148 2.54 -6.36 13.00
C LEU A 148 1.36 -7.14 13.61
N ILE A 149 0.92 -8.23 12.97
CA ILE A 149 -0.05 -9.16 13.57
C ILE A 149 0.58 -9.91 14.74
N ALA A 150 1.82 -10.36 14.60
CA ALA A 150 2.50 -11.23 15.57
C ALA A 150 3.26 -10.47 16.68
N HIS A 151 3.55 -9.17 16.51
CA HIS A 151 4.40 -8.40 17.43
C HIS A 151 3.69 -7.16 17.94
N ASP A 152 3.09 -7.28 19.11
CA ASP A 152 2.29 -6.22 19.74
C ASP A 152 3.10 -4.94 20.00
N ASP A 153 4.34 -5.05 20.48
CA ASP A 153 5.21 -3.90 20.75
C ASP A 153 5.48 -3.06 19.49
N ASP A 154 5.75 -3.70 18.36
CA ASP A 154 5.97 -3.03 17.07
C ASP A 154 4.66 -2.48 16.48
N ARG A 155 3.54 -3.17 16.72
CA ARG A 155 2.20 -2.66 16.37
C ARG A 155 1.88 -1.37 17.14
N GLU A 156 2.15 -1.34 18.44
CA GLU A 156 1.94 -0.17 19.30
C GLU A 156 2.89 0.98 18.95
N LEU A 157 4.17 0.68 18.70
CA LEU A 157 5.14 1.66 18.20
C LEU A 157 4.64 2.29 16.91
N TYR A 158 4.24 1.48 15.93
CA TYR A 158 3.76 1.99 14.65
C TYR A 158 2.46 2.79 14.78
N ALA A 159 1.55 2.38 15.66
CA ALA A 159 0.33 3.12 15.95
C ALA A 159 0.64 4.53 16.50
N ARG A 160 1.50 4.62 17.52
CA ARG A 160 1.91 5.92 18.11
C ARG A 160 2.57 6.82 17.08
N THR A 161 3.53 6.29 16.32
CA THR A 161 4.22 7.06 15.27
C THR A 161 3.25 7.59 14.22
N LYS A 162 2.22 6.82 13.83
CA LYS A 162 1.17 7.32 12.92
C LYS A 162 0.35 8.46 13.50
N MET A 163 -0.06 8.34 14.76
CA MET A 163 -0.85 9.38 15.42
C MET A 163 -0.05 10.68 15.57
N GLU A 164 1.20 10.57 16.02
CA GLU A 164 2.12 11.71 16.13
C GLU A 164 2.40 12.37 14.77
N ALA A 165 2.70 11.58 13.74
CA ALA A 165 2.94 12.09 12.40
C ALA A 165 1.69 12.81 11.83
N ALA A 166 0.50 12.23 12.01
CA ALA A 166 -0.75 12.85 11.56
C ALA A 166 -1.03 14.16 12.32
N GLN A 167 -0.83 14.18 13.64
CA GLN A 167 -1.00 15.38 14.46
C GLN A 167 -0.07 16.50 13.99
N VAL A 168 1.22 16.21 13.82
CA VAL A 168 2.20 17.21 13.40
C VAL A 168 1.89 17.71 12.00
N SER A 169 1.66 16.80 11.03
CA SER A 169 1.36 17.21 9.65
C SER A 169 0.09 18.05 9.55
N ASN A 170 -0.97 17.70 10.29
CA ASN A 170 -2.19 18.52 10.34
C ASN A 170 -1.92 19.90 10.95
N SER A 171 -1.12 19.98 12.02
CA SER A 171 -0.79 21.26 12.67
C SER A 171 0.01 22.22 11.78
N LEU A 172 0.81 21.67 10.87
CA LEU A 172 1.65 22.41 9.93
C LEU A 172 1.00 22.64 8.56
N GLY A 173 -0.20 22.10 8.31
CA GLY A 173 -0.85 22.16 7.00
C GLY A 173 -0.10 21.37 5.92
N GLU A 174 0.64 20.33 6.32
CA GLU A 174 1.46 19.49 5.46
C GLU A 174 0.63 18.51 4.61
N THR A 175 1.29 17.88 3.65
CA THR A 175 0.69 16.91 2.75
C THR A 175 0.77 15.48 3.31
N VAL A 176 0.10 14.54 2.62
CA VAL A 176 0.23 13.10 2.91
C VAL A 176 1.67 12.61 2.68
N MET A 177 2.45 13.27 1.83
CA MET A 177 3.85 12.90 1.60
C MET A 177 4.72 13.19 2.81
N ASP A 178 4.54 14.36 3.44
CA ASP A 178 5.26 14.72 4.67
C ASP A 178 4.89 13.77 5.82
N TYR A 179 3.61 13.43 5.94
CA TYR A 179 3.14 12.40 6.87
C TYR A 179 3.81 11.04 6.63
N ASN A 180 3.99 10.63 5.37
CA ASN A 180 4.66 9.37 5.05
C ASN A 180 6.14 9.43 5.44
N LEU A 181 6.84 10.51 5.10
CA LEU A 181 8.25 10.74 5.43
C LEU A 181 8.50 10.67 6.94
N ARG A 182 7.63 11.28 7.75
CA ARG A 182 7.74 11.30 9.22
C ARG A 182 7.74 9.91 9.86
N LYS A 183 7.14 8.92 9.20
CA LYS A 183 7.04 7.54 9.72
C LYS A 183 8.04 6.59 9.09
N GLU A 184 8.67 7.01 8.00
CA GLU A 184 9.50 6.14 7.17
C GLU A 184 10.58 5.44 7.98
N LYS A 185 11.29 6.17 8.86
CA LYS A 185 12.31 5.61 9.73
C LYS A 185 11.79 4.43 10.58
N VAL A 186 10.64 4.60 11.23
CA VAL A 186 10.04 3.55 12.07
C VAL A 186 9.58 2.36 11.24
N ILE A 187 9.02 2.59 10.05
CA ILE A 187 8.65 1.51 9.13
C ILE A 187 9.90 0.69 8.75
N ARG A 188 11.01 1.37 8.42
CA ARG A 188 12.29 0.73 8.08
C ARG A 188 12.83 -0.09 9.24
N GLU A 189 12.85 0.45 10.46
CA GLU A 189 13.33 -0.26 11.65
C GLU A 189 12.49 -1.52 11.97
N ILE A 190 11.16 -1.45 11.79
CA ILE A 190 10.27 -2.61 11.97
C ILE A 190 10.54 -3.67 10.91
N LEU A 191 10.66 -3.27 9.63
CA LEU A 191 10.99 -4.19 8.54
C LEU A 191 12.36 -4.84 8.76
N GLU A 192 13.36 -4.10 9.23
CA GLU A 192 14.68 -4.67 9.55
C GLU A 192 14.59 -5.77 10.61
N ARG A 193 13.81 -5.55 11.69
CA ARG A 193 13.54 -6.59 12.70
C ARG A 193 12.84 -7.80 12.08
N ALA A 194 11.86 -7.58 11.22
CA ALA A 194 11.15 -8.65 10.52
C ALA A 194 12.07 -9.46 9.60
N PHE A 195 12.98 -8.79 8.89
CA PHE A 195 13.96 -9.42 8.01
C PHE A 195 15.00 -10.22 8.80
N LYS A 196 15.49 -9.71 9.93
CA LYS A 196 16.38 -10.45 10.84
C LYS A 196 15.73 -11.72 11.37
N ALA A 197 14.47 -11.63 11.83
CA ALA A 197 13.72 -12.79 12.32
C ALA A 197 13.47 -13.85 11.23
N LYS A 198 13.33 -13.43 9.97
CA LYS A 198 13.25 -14.33 8.80
C LYS A 198 14.60 -14.88 8.32
N GLY A 199 15.71 -14.40 8.89
CA GLY A 199 17.07 -14.79 8.48
C GLY A 199 17.54 -14.14 7.17
N TYR A 200 16.89 -13.07 6.72
CA TYR A 200 17.30 -12.33 5.51
C TYR A 200 18.46 -11.39 5.83
N LEU A 201 18.48 -10.84 7.05
CA LEU A 201 19.57 -10.02 7.58
C LEU A 201 20.23 -10.74 8.75
N LYS A 202 21.54 -10.52 8.90
CA LYS A 202 22.33 -11.00 10.05
C LYS A 202 22.22 -10.06 11.25
#